data_AF-A0A3D0PY40-F1
#
_entry.id   AF-A0A3D0PY40-F1
#
_cell.length_a   1.000
_cell.length_b   1.000
_cell.length_c   1.000
_cell.angle_alpha   90.00
_cell.angle_beta   90.00
_cell.angle_gamma   90.00
#
_symmetry.space_group_name_H-M   'P 1'
#
loop_
_entity.id
_entity.type
_entity.pdbx_description
1 polymer ?
#
loop_
_entity_poly.entity_id
_entity_poly.type
_entity_poly.pdbx_seq_one_letter_code
_entity_poly.pdbx_strand_id
1 'polypeptide(L)'
;PPDMFNQQGQNWSQPPLNPIELERTGYKTYRDMVHGMFANAGAVRIDHILGLFRLWWIPEGRKAVDGAYVHYDSEIMLGILAVEASRAGGVV
;
A
#
# COMPACT_ATOMS: atom_id res chain seq x y z
N PRO A 1 4.02 1.71 -13.92
CA PRO A 1 4.07 1.31 -15.35
C PRO A 1 4.19 2.56 -16.24
N PRO A 2 4.60 2.42 -17.51
CA PRO A 2 4.45 3.46 -18.52
C PRO A 2 3.01 3.93 -18.69
N ASP A 3 2.84 5.21 -18.99
CA ASP A 3 1.56 5.82 -19.31
C ASP A 3 1.70 6.90 -20.41
N MET A 4 0.59 7.55 -20.76
CA MET A 4 0.54 8.56 -21.82
C MET A 4 1.38 9.82 -21.53
N PHE A 5 1.52 10.20 -20.26
CA PHE A 5 2.29 11.38 -19.85
C PHE A 5 3.76 11.03 -19.61
N ASN A 6 4.02 9.85 -19.05
CA ASN A 6 5.35 9.33 -18.83
C ASN A 6 5.52 7.96 -19.49
N GLN A 7 5.97 7.99 -20.74
CA GLN A 7 6.18 6.81 -21.58
C GLN A 7 7.29 5.88 -21.06
N GLN A 8 8.15 6.35 -20.16
CA GLN A 8 9.17 5.51 -19.53
C GLN A 8 8.69 4.87 -18.23
N GLY A 9 7.49 5.26 -17.76
CA GLY A 9 6.99 4.94 -16.44
C GLY A 9 7.72 5.72 -15.35
N GLN A 10 7.36 5.44 -14.10
CA GLN A 10 7.94 6.09 -12.94
C GLN A 10 8.49 5.04 -11.98
N ASN A 11 9.64 5.35 -11.37
CA ASN A 11 10.16 4.62 -10.23
C ASN A 11 10.12 5.56 -9.01
N TRP A 12 9.26 5.25 -8.04
CA TRP A 12 9.12 6.05 -6.81
C TRP A 12 10.12 5.65 -5.72
N SER A 13 11.03 4.70 -6.01
CA SER A 13 12.14 4.24 -5.15
C SER A 13 11.75 3.62 -3.81
N GLN A 14 10.46 3.46 -3.53
CA GLN A 14 9.96 2.91 -2.27
C GLN A 14 10.07 1.37 -2.29
N PRO A 15 10.72 0.75 -1.29
CA PRO A 15 10.66 -0.69 -1.12
C PRO A 15 9.24 -1.10 -0.72
N PRO A 16 8.56 -1.97 -1.47
CA PRO A 16 7.20 -2.39 -1.15
C PRO A 16 7.18 -3.39 0.00
N LEU A 17 6.05 -3.46 0.72
CA LEU A 17 5.82 -4.51 1.72
C LEU A 17 5.69 -5.87 1.01
N ASN A 18 6.36 -6.91 1.51
CA ASN A 18 6.24 -8.24 0.92
C ASN A 18 4.88 -8.87 1.30
N PRO A 19 4.00 -9.20 0.33
CA PRO A 19 2.66 -9.73 0.63
C PRO A 19 2.69 -11.08 1.37
N ILE A 20 3.68 -11.94 1.09
CA ILE A 20 3.84 -13.23 1.79
C ILE A 20 4.22 -12.99 3.26
N GLU A 21 5.08 -12.03 3.52
CA GLU A 21 5.49 -11.68 4.88
C GLU A 21 4.38 -10.95 5.64
N LEU A 22 3.56 -10.15 4.97
CA LEU A 22 2.37 -9.58 5.58
C LEU A 22 1.43 -10.68 6.08
N GLU A 23 1.11 -11.68 5.24
CA GLU A 23 0.28 -12.81 5.64
C GLU A 23 0.92 -13.60 6.80
N ARG A 24 2.19 -14.00 6.65
CA ARG A 24 2.93 -14.78 7.64
C ARG A 24 2.99 -14.11 9.02
N THR A 25 2.99 -12.78 9.07
CA THR A 25 3.08 -12.00 10.31
C THR A 25 1.74 -11.50 10.83
N GLY A 26 0.62 -11.88 10.20
CA GLY A 26 -0.71 -11.37 10.57
C GLY A 26 -0.83 -9.85 10.38
N TYR A 27 -0.21 -9.35 9.31
CA TYR A 27 -0.22 -7.96 8.83
C TYR A 27 0.30 -6.94 9.84
N LYS A 28 1.17 -7.38 10.78
CA LYS A 28 1.60 -6.55 11.91
C LYS A 28 2.10 -5.17 11.48
N THR A 29 3.02 -5.10 10.51
CA THR A 29 3.59 -3.83 10.04
C THR A 29 2.52 -2.87 9.51
N TYR A 30 1.55 -3.39 8.74
CA TYR A 30 0.48 -2.56 8.18
C TYR A 30 -0.51 -2.10 9.27
N ARG A 31 -0.89 -3.00 10.18
CA ARG A 31 -1.76 -2.68 11.32
C ARG A 31 -1.17 -1.59 12.21
N ASP A 32 0.11 -1.72 12.58
CA ASP A 32 0.79 -0.74 13.42
C ASP A 32 0.87 0.63 12.74
N MET A 33 1.11 0.64 11.42
CA MET A 33 1.14 1.88 10.64
C MET A 33 -0.23 2.57 10.62
N VAL A 34 -1.31 1.85 10.31
CA VAL A 34 -2.66 2.43 10.27
C VAL A 34 -3.11 2.88 11.67
N HIS A 35 -2.84 2.07 12.70
CA HIS A 35 -3.10 2.46 14.09
C HIS A 35 -2.40 3.77 14.45
N GLY A 36 -1.12 3.91 14.08
CA GLY A 36 -0.34 5.12 14.28
C GLY A 36 -0.90 6.35 13.56
N MET A 37 -1.48 6.19 12.37
CA MET A 37 -2.11 7.29 11.63
C MET A 37 -3.32 7.86 12.39
N PHE A 38 -4.15 7.00 12.99
CA PHE A 38 -5.35 7.42 13.73
C PHE A 38 -5.08 7.77 15.21
N ALA A 39 -3.88 7.51 15.73
CA ALA A 39 -3.56 7.79 17.13
C ALA A 39 -3.73 9.26 17.53
N ASN A 40 -3.58 10.21 16.59
CA ASN A 40 -3.72 11.65 16.83
C ASN A 40 -4.48 12.39 15.70
N ALA A 41 -5.19 11.67 14.82
CA ALA A 41 -5.89 12.26 13.68
C ALA A 41 -7.33 11.73 13.57
N GLY A 42 -8.27 12.64 13.28
CA GLY A 42 -9.67 12.28 13.00
C GLY A 42 -9.94 11.93 11.53
N ALA A 43 -8.95 12.11 10.64
CA ALA A 43 -9.06 11.75 9.23
C ALA A 43 -7.71 11.35 8.64
N VAL A 44 -7.69 10.36 7.75
CA VAL A 44 -6.48 9.85 7.08
C VAL A 44 -6.73 9.72 5.59
N ARG A 45 -6.02 10.51 4.77
CA ARG A 45 -6.00 10.35 3.31
C ARG A 45 -5.02 9.25 2.92
N ILE A 46 -5.49 8.22 2.22
CA ILE A 46 -4.62 7.19 1.65
C ILE A 46 -4.15 7.63 0.26
N ASP A 47 -2.86 7.91 0.14
CA ASP A 47 -2.25 8.14 -1.16
C ASP A 47 -2.13 6.82 -1.94
N HIS A 48 -2.33 6.90 -3.25
CA HIS A 48 -2.32 5.75 -4.15
C HIS A 48 -3.07 4.52 -3.59
N ILE A 49 -4.36 4.69 -3.28
CA ILE A 49 -5.23 3.64 -2.69
C ILE A 49 -5.18 2.29 -3.41
N LEU A 50 -4.86 2.28 -4.70
CA LEU A 50 -4.62 1.06 -5.48
C LEU A 50 -3.53 0.17 -4.89
N GLY A 51 -2.60 0.72 -4.12
CA GLY A 51 -1.56 -0.02 -3.40
C GLY A 51 -2.09 -1.02 -2.37
N LEU A 52 -3.36 -0.88 -1.92
CA LEU A 52 -4.02 -1.89 -1.10
C LEU A 52 -4.47 -3.13 -1.89
N PHE A 53 -4.48 -3.04 -3.22
CA PHE A 53 -4.88 -4.11 -4.14
C PHE A 53 -3.68 -4.68 -4.89
N ARG A 54 -2.82 -3.80 -5.42
CA ARG A 54 -1.63 -4.16 -6.19
C ARG A 54 -0.66 -2.98 -6.30
N LEU A 55 0.63 -3.29 -6.39
CA LEU A 55 1.67 -2.31 -6.70
C LEU A 55 2.46 -2.73 -7.93
N TRP A 56 2.92 -1.74 -8.69
CA TRP A 56 3.85 -1.95 -9.80
C TRP A 56 5.27 -2.06 -9.26
N TRP A 57 5.78 -3.29 -9.12
CA TRP A 57 7.12 -3.55 -8.63
C TRP A 57 8.11 -3.47 -9.78
N ILE A 58 9.26 -2.87 -9.51
CA ILE A 58 10.37 -2.76 -10.45
C ILE A 58 11.54 -3.53 -9.83
N PRO A 59 12.08 -4.57 -10.50
CA PRO A 59 13.26 -5.25 -9.98
C PRO A 59 14.43 -4.26 -9.85
N GLU A 60 15.27 -4.47 -8.83
CA GLU A 60 16.39 -3.56 -8.55
C GLU A 60 17.32 -3.43 -9.77
N GLY A 61 17.76 -2.21 -10.06
CA GLY A 61 18.60 -1.89 -11.22
C GLY A 61 17.88 -1.92 -12.58
N ARG A 62 16.57 -2.21 -12.63
CA ARG A 62 15.78 -2.22 -13.87
C ARG A 62 14.99 -0.92 -14.08
N LYS A 63 14.49 -0.73 -15.30
CA LYS A 63 13.66 0.43 -15.66
C LYS A 63 12.19 0.15 -15.31
N ALA A 64 11.38 1.21 -15.16
CA ALA A 64 9.96 1.06 -14.81
C ALA A 64 9.13 0.28 -15.86
N VAL A 65 9.59 0.22 -17.11
CA VAL A 65 9.02 -0.61 -18.18
C VAL A 65 9.15 -2.12 -17.90
N ASP A 66 10.15 -2.54 -17.10
CA ASP A 66 10.43 -3.94 -16.79
C ASP A 66 9.62 -4.45 -15.56
N GLY A 67 8.73 -3.61 -15.02
CA GLY A 67 7.99 -3.96 -13.82
C GLY A 67 6.84 -4.92 -14.05
N ALA A 68 6.20 -5.33 -12.95
CA ALA A 68 5.00 -6.15 -12.95
C ALA A 68 4.08 -5.75 -11.79
N TYR A 69 2.79 -6.03 -11.95
CA TYR A 69 1.85 -5.90 -10.84
C TYR A 69 2.02 -7.08 -9.87
N VAL A 70 2.29 -6.75 -8.61
CA VAL A 70 2.23 -7.68 -7.47
C VAL A 70 0.98 -7.36 -6.67
N HIS A 71 0.17 -8.38 -6.41
CA HIS A 71 -1.12 -8.25 -5.75
C HIS A 71 -0.99 -8.42 -4.23
N TYR A 72 -1.87 -7.72 -3.51
CA TYR A 72 -2.09 -7.85 -2.07
C TYR A 72 -3.49 -8.39 -1.83
N ASP A 73 -3.72 -8.96 -0.65
CA ASP A 73 -5.07 -9.31 -0.21
C ASP A 73 -5.82 -8.03 0.18
N SER A 74 -6.58 -7.48 -0.78
CA SER A 74 -7.28 -6.21 -0.58
C SER A 74 -8.37 -6.29 0.48
N GLU A 75 -8.99 -7.45 0.67
CA GLU A 75 -10.04 -7.62 1.69
C GLU A 75 -9.44 -7.42 3.08
N ILE A 76 -8.28 -8.04 3.34
CA ILE A 76 -7.58 -7.87 4.63
C ILE A 76 -7.03 -6.45 4.78
N MET A 77 -6.41 -5.90 3.73
CA MET A 77 -5.84 -4.55 3.78
C MET A 77 -6.92 -3.48 4.03
N LEU A 78 -8.03 -3.51 3.30
CA LEU A 78 -9.17 -2.60 3.52
C LEU A 78 -9.85 -2.86 4.87
N GLY A 79 -9.96 -4.13 5.28
CA GLY A 79 -10.53 -4.49 6.58
C GLY A 79 -9.76 -3.91 7.76
N ILE A 80 -8.42 -3.99 7.74
CA ILE A 80 -7.57 -3.39 8.77
C ILE A 80 -7.76 -1.87 8.81
N LEU A 81 -7.78 -1.21 7.64
CA LEU A 81 -8.02 0.22 7.52
C LEU A 81 -9.37 0.63 8.11
N ALA A 82 -10.44 -0.09 7.74
CA ALA A 82 -11.79 0.18 8.23
C ALA A 82 -11.91 -0.05 9.74
N VAL A 83 -11.29 -1.11 10.28
CA VAL A 83 -11.32 -1.41 11.73
C VAL A 83 -10.63 -0.31 12.54
N GLU A 84 -9.43 0.12 12.13
CA GLU A 84 -8.69 1.17 12.86
C GLU A 84 -9.39 2.53 12.75
N ALA A 85 -9.90 2.89 11.57
CA ALA A 85 -10.70 4.10 11.40
C ALA A 85 -11.96 4.08 12.30
N SER A 86 -12.70 2.97 12.31
CA SER A 86 -13.90 2.82 13.14
C SER A 86 -13.61 2.94 14.63
N ARG A 87 -12.48 2.37 15.11
CA ARG A 87 -12.06 2.47 16.52
C ARG A 87 -11.80 3.91 16.95
N ALA A 88 -11.27 4.73 16.05
CA ALA A 88 -10.98 6.13 16.32
C ALA A 88 -12.17 7.07 16.05
N GLY A 89 -13.29 6.55 15.53
CA GLY A 89 -14.35 7.39 14.96
C GLY A 89 -13.85 8.26 13.81
N GLY A 90 -12.81 7.79 13.11
CA GLY A 90 -12.07 8.53 12.10
C GLY A 90 -12.63 8.35 10.69
N VAL A 91 -12.28 9.29 9.82
CA VAL A 91 -12.61 9.29 8.39
C VAL A 91 -11.42 8.80 7.57
N VAL A 92 -11.68 8.04 6.51
CA VAL A 92 -10.71 7.71 5.45
C VAL A 92 -11.12 8.38 4.17
#